data_AF-A0A3C1TLT4-F1
#
_entry.id   AF-A0A3C1TLT4-F1
#
_cell.length_a   1.000
_cell.length_b   1.000
_cell.length_c   1.000
_cell.angle_alpha   90.00
_cell.angle_beta   90.00
_cell.angle_gamma   90.00
#
_symmetry.space_group_name_H-M   'P 1'
#
loop_
_entity.id
_entity.type
_entity.pdbx_description
1 polymer ?
#
loop_
_entity_poly.entity_id
_entity_poly.type
_entity_poly.pdbx_seq_one_letter_code
_entity_poly.pdbx_strand_id
1 'polypeptide(L)'
;SQTVDATGNVESANELDLRFETSGKLVKIFKNVNTEVKAGDIIAELDLSGDNARVAQASASVQRSKANLDKILAGATNDYILSIKSTY
;
A
#
# COMPACT_ATOMS: atom_id res chain seq x y z
N SER A 1 -6.31 -6.82 -62.76
CA SER A 1 -5.93 -6.57 -61.34
C SER A 1 -7.04 -7.13 -60.47
N GLN A 2 -6.75 -8.14 -59.65
CA GLN A 2 -7.72 -8.62 -58.66
C GLN A 2 -7.44 -7.89 -57.35
N THR A 3 -8.38 -7.06 -56.93
CA THR A 3 -8.37 -6.44 -55.60
C THR A 3 -8.96 -7.46 -54.64
N VAL A 4 -8.18 -7.85 -53.64
CA VAL A 4 -8.63 -8.70 -52.54
C VAL A 4 -8.97 -7.77 -51.39
N ASP A 5 -10.24 -7.69 -51.04
CA ASP A 5 -10.71 -6.99 -49.84
C ASP A 5 -10.56 -7.94 -48.64
N ALA A 6 -9.56 -7.67 -47.80
CA ALA A 6 -9.40 -8.33 -46.51
C ALA A 6 -9.99 -7.42 -45.43
N THR A 7 -11.16 -7.76 -44.90
CA THR A 7 -11.67 -7.15 -43.68
C THR A 7 -11.15 -7.94 -42.48
N GLY A 8 -10.48 -7.24 -41.57
CA GLY A 8 -10.03 -7.77 -40.29
C GLY A 8 -10.58 -6.91 -39.16
N ASN A 9 -11.05 -7.54 -38.08
CA ASN A 9 -11.45 -6.82 -36.88
C ASN A 9 -10.18 -6.43 -36.11
N VAL A 10 -10.09 -5.17 -35.69
CA VAL A 10 -9.04 -4.68 -34.81
C VAL A 10 -9.57 -4.75 -33.39
N GLU A 11 -8.96 -5.60 -32.58
CA GLU A 11 -9.28 -5.76 -31.16
C GLU A 11 -8.03 -5.42 -30.33
N SER A 12 -8.24 -4.96 -29.09
CA SER A 12 -7.12 -4.72 -28.19
C SER A 12 -6.43 -6.05 -27.89
N ALA A 13 -5.11 -6.11 -28.11
CA ALA A 13 -4.34 -7.31 -27.80
C ALA A 13 -4.35 -7.63 -26.29
N ASN A 14 -4.63 -6.64 -25.43
CA ASN A 14 -4.68 -6.79 -24.00
C ASN A 14 -5.90 -6.06 -23.43
N GLU A 15 -6.74 -6.77 -22.71
CA GLU A 15 -7.85 -6.23 -21.91
C GLU A 15 -7.68 -6.74 -20.48
N LEU A 16 -7.93 -5.87 -19.49
CA LEU A 16 -7.77 -6.20 -18.08
C LEU A 16 -8.89 -5.59 -17.26
N ASP A 17 -9.57 -6.46 -16.52
CA ASP A 17 -10.48 -6.03 -15.46
C ASP A 17 -9.70 -5.66 -14.19
N LEU A 18 -9.78 -4.40 -13.78
CA LEU A 18 -9.23 -3.96 -12.50
C LEU A 18 -10.20 -4.24 -11.36
N ARG A 19 -9.69 -4.81 -10.26
CA ARG A 19 -10.44 -5.09 -9.04
C ARG A 19 -9.63 -4.65 -7.83
N PHE A 20 -10.33 -4.26 -6.77
CA PHE A 20 -9.68 -4.04 -5.47
C PHE A 20 -9.30 -5.39 -4.86
N GLU A 21 -8.16 -5.42 -4.17
CA GLU A 21 -7.71 -6.62 -3.44
C GLU A 21 -8.60 -6.90 -2.21
N THR A 22 -9.20 -5.86 -1.64
CA THR A 22 -10.07 -5.94 -0.47
C THR A 22 -11.44 -5.35 -0.75
N SER A 23 -12.44 -5.86 -0.04
CA SER A 23 -13.78 -5.28 -0.05
C SER A 23 -13.81 -4.03 0.82
N GLY A 24 -14.50 -2.98 0.36
CA GLY A 24 -14.64 -1.75 1.11
C GLY A 24 -15.62 -0.79 0.46
N LYS A 25 -15.88 0.33 1.15
CA LYS A 25 -16.71 1.41 0.62
C LYS A 25 -15.87 2.30 -0.28
N LEU A 26 -16.31 2.52 -1.52
CA LEU A 26 -15.68 3.49 -2.41
C LEU A 26 -15.92 4.92 -1.89
N VAL A 27 -14.85 5.72 -1.75
CA VAL A 27 -14.95 7.12 -1.29
C VAL A 27 -14.62 8.12 -2.39
N LYS A 28 -13.80 7.74 -3.38
CA LYS A 28 -13.39 8.66 -4.45
C LYS A 28 -13.07 7.92 -5.75
N ILE A 29 -13.42 8.57 -6.86
CA ILE A 29 -12.97 8.22 -8.21
C ILE A 29 -12.19 9.41 -8.76
N PHE A 30 -10.99 9.17 -9.27
CA PHE A 30 -10.07 10.21 -9.73
C PHE A 30 -9.99 10.32 -11.26
N LYS A 31 -10.41 9.27 -11.98
CA LYS A 31 -10.33 9.19 -13.44
C LYS A 31 -11.69 8.85 -14.02
N ASN A 32 -12.01 9.48 -15.13
CA ASN A 32 -13.26 9.23 -15.86
C ASN A 32 -13.06 8.11 -16.88
N VAL A 33 -14.17 7.57 -17.38
CA VAL A 33 -14.17 6.66 -18.53
C VAL A 33 -13.44 7.31 -19.72
N ASN A 34 -12.71 6.50 -20.50
CA ASN A 34 -11.86 6.92 -21.61
C ASN A 34 -10.64 7.77 -21.23
N THR A 35 -10.25 7.81 -19.95
CA THR A 35 -9.00 8.45 -19.54
C THR A 35 -7.84 7.46 -19.66
N GLU A 36 -6.76 7.89 -20.32
CA GLU A 36 -5.51 7.14 -20.34
C GLU A 36 -4.87 7.11 -18.94
N VAL A 37 -4.39 5.94 -18.53
CA VAL A 37 -3.75 5.70 -17.23
C VAL A 37 -2.47 4.92 -17.43
N LYS A 38 -1.53 5.09 -16.50
CA LYS A 38 -0.28 4.32 -16.45
C LYS A 38 -0.17 3.53 -15.15
N ALA A 39 0.74 2.56 -15.12
CA ALA A 39 1.05 1.80 -13.91
C ALA A 39 1.41 2.75 -12.76
N GLY A 40 0.77 2.54 -11.61
CA GLY A 40 0.94 3.37 -10.41
C GLY A 40 -0.06 4.53 -10.27
N ASP A 41 -0.88 4.81 -11.30
CA ASP A 41 -1.92 5.83 -11.16
C ASP A 41 -3.03 5.39 -10.20
N ILE A 42 -3.42 6.30 -9.31
CA ILE A 42 -4.60 6.10 -8.46
C ILE A 42 -5.84 6.46 -9.26
N ILE A 43 -6.69 5.46 -9.52
CA ILE A 43 -7.91 5.59 -10.30
C ILE A 43 -9.12 5.77 -9.38
N ALA A 44 -9.10 5.11 -8.22
CA ALA A 44 -10.16 5.11 -7.22
C ALA A 44 -9.61 4.77 -5.84
N GLU A 45 -10.32 5.18 -4.78
CA GLU A 45 -9.90 4.98 -3.38
C GLU A 45 -11.07 4.46 -2.53
N LEU A 46 -10.76 3.47 -1.69
CA LEU A 46 -11.67 2.92 -0.69
C LEU A 46 -11.54 3.69 0.64
N ASP A 47 -12.56 3.61 1.48
CA ASP A 47 -12.50 4.10 2.85
C ASP A 47 -11.51 3.26 3.67
N LEU A 48 -10.37 3.86 4.02
CA LEU A 48 -9.31 3.24 4.82
C LEU A 48 -9.27 3.76 6.26
N SER A 49 -10.30 4.45 6.73
CA SER A 49 -10.30 5.07 8.07
C SER A 49 -10.02 4.07 9.21
N GLY A 50 -10.67 2.91 9.18
CA GLY A 50 -10.45 1.84 10.17
C GLY A 50 -9.05 1.24 10.09
N ASP A 51 -8.51 1.08 8.89
CA ASP A 51 -7.17 0.53 8.66
C ASP A 51 -6.09 1.50 9.16
N ASN A 52 -6.25 2.78 8.85
CA ASN A 52 -5.39 3.86 9.33
C ASN A 52 -5.39 3.96 10.86
N ALA A 53 -6.55 3.77 11.51
CA ALA A 53 -6.65 3.74 12.96
C ALA A 53 -5.85 2.57 13.56
N ARG A 54 -5.90 1.38 12.95
CA ARG A 54 -5.11 0.21 13.40
C ARG A 54 -3.61 0.44 13.21
N VAL A 55 -3.19 1.02 12.10
CA VAL A 55 -1.79 1.39 11.86
C VAL A 55 -1.31 2.40 12.89
N ALA A 56 -2.11 3.41 13.21
CA ALA A 56 -1.78 4.41 14.23
C ALA A 56 -1.64 3.77 15.62
N GLN A 57 -2.56 2.88 16.00
CA GLN A 57 -2.48 2.13 17.26
C GLN A 57 -1.21 1.28 17.35
N ALA A 58 -0.90 0.52 16.29
CA ALA A 58 0.30 -0.31 16.24
C ALA A 58 1.57 0.55 16.35
N SER A 59 1.62 1.67 15.65
CA SER A 59 2.74 2.62 15.69
C SER A 59 2.93 3.22 17.08
N ALA A 60 1.84 3.54 17.79
CA ALA A 60 1.91 4.02 19.17
C ALA A 60 2.43 2.94 20.14
N SER A 61 2.06 1.67 19.93
CA SER A 61 2.57 0.54 20.70
C SER A 61 4.09 0.38 20.54
N VAL A 62 4.58 0.44 19.30
CA VAL A 62 6.02 0.38 19.00
C VAL A 62 6.77 1.54 19.65
N GLN A 63 6.25 2.76 19.54
CA GLN A 63 6.86 3.95 20.17
C GLN A 63 6.94 3.82 21.69
N ARG A 64 5.90 3.29 22.34
CA ARG A 64 5.90 3.04 23.79
C ARG A 64 6.97 2.02 24.17
N SER A 65 7.07 0.91 23.45
CA SER A 65 8.08 -0.12 23.70
C SER A 65 9.50 0.43 23.52
N LYS A 66 9.71 1.26 22.49
CA LYS A 66 10.99 1.94 22.28
C LYS A 66 11.33 2.90 23.41
N ALA A 67 10.39 3.73 23.85
CA ALA A 67 10.60 4.63 24.99
C ALA A 67 10.91 3.88 26.30
N ASN A 68 10.25 2.74 26.52
CA ASN A 68 10.54 1.88 27.67
C ASN A 68 11.95 1.29 27.61
N LEU A 69 12.39 0.83 26.43
CA LEU A 69 13.75 0.37 26.22
C LEU A 69 14.75 1.50 26.47
N ASP A 70 14.53 2.68 25.89
CA ASP A 70 15.41 3.84 26.06
C ASP A 70 15.53 4.25 27.54
N LYS A 71 14.43 4.18 28.30
CA LYS A 71 14.44 4.42 29.75
C LYS A 71 15.29 3.41 30.52
N ILE A 72 15.18 2.12 30.17
CA ILE A 72 16.00 1.06 30.77
C ILE A 72 17.47 1.31 30.46
N LEU A 73 17.80 1.61 29.19
CA LEU A 73 19.18 1.86 28.77
C LEU A 73 19.75 3.12 29.43
N ALA A 74 18.97 4.19 29.61
CA ALA A 74 19.44 5.40 30.27
C ALA A 74 19.74 5.23 31.77
N GLY A 75 19.04 4.32 32.45
CA GLY A 75 19.25 4.01 33.86
C GLY A 75 20.21 2.84 34.12
N ALA A 76 20.70 2.18 33.07
CA ALA A 76 21.51 0.98 33.14
C ALA A 76 23.01 1.30 33.25
N THR A 77 23.76 0.47 33.98
CA THR A 77 25.23 0.49 33.93
C THR A 77 25.71 -0.01 32.55
N ASN A 78 26.91 0.40 32.12
CA ASN A 78 27.44 0.04 30.80
C ASN A 78 27.45 -1.48 30.53
N ASP A 79 27.78 -2.30 31.54
CA ASP A 79 27.79 -3.76 31.40
C ASP A 79 26.38 -4.34 31.18
N TYR A 80 25.35 -3.75 31.79
CA TYR A 80 23.95 -4.14 31.59
C TYR A 80 23.40 -3.66 30.25
N ILE A 81 23.81 -2.49 29.76
CA ILE A 81 23.47 -2.02 28.39
C ILE A 81 24.04 -2.97 27.34
N LEU A 82 25.29 -3.43 27.52
CA LEU A 82 25.96 -4.34 26.58
C LEU A 82 25.27 -5.71 26.50
N SER A 83 24.80 -6.26 27.64
CA SER A 83 24.07 -7.54 27.64
C SER A 83 22.70 -7.43 26.96
N ILE A 84 21.97 -6.31 27.11
CA ILE A 84 20.70 -6.08 26.41
C ILE A 84 20.91 -5.93 24.90
N LYS A 85 21.91 -5.17 24.45
CA LYS A 85 22.18 -4.97 23.01
C LYS A 85 22.61 -6.25 22.29
N SER A 86 23.25 -7.18 22.99
CA SER A 86 23.69 -8.46 22.40
C SER A 86 22.58 -9.50 22.28
N THR A 87 21.42 -9.26 22.87
CA THR A 87 20.29 -10.22 22.91
C THR A 87 19.30 -9.99 21.76
N TYR A 88 19.51 -8.96 20.94
CA TYR A 88 18.76 -8.63 19.72
C TYR A 88 19.70 -8.51 18.53
#